data_AF-A0A535Z993-F1
#
_entry.id   AF-A0A535Z993-F1
#
_cell.length_a   1.000
_cell.length_b   1.000
_cell.length_c   1.000
_cell.angle_alpha   90.00
_cell.angle_beta   90.00
_cell.angle_gamma   90.00
#
_symmetry.space_group_name_H-M   'P 1'
#
loop_
_entity.id
_entity.type
_entity.pdbx_description
1 polymer ?
#
loop_
_entity_poly.entity_id
_entity_poly.type
_entity_poly.pdbx_seq_one_letter_code
_entity_poly.pdbx_strand_id
1 'polypeptide(L)'
;MRPWAALVLCAFLGSACTQSPSPSSSQPRSVFVIVMENHSFDQAASAPFTSSLVAKYGVAENYHAVAHPSVPNYLALTSGSTWGMRDDGYRVLPKRDLGSQLTTASISWRAYMEGLGSAGCLNSPVPYDPGHNPFAYYGGQCPSNVVPLTALSGDLAGSTPRFTWITPDRCHDTHDCRVSVGDDWLRQEVGMITASAAWKSNGVLFITWDEDDGSADNRVLTLVVAPGMGHKSSQKNYTHYSLLATIEDLLGVGRLGEAANATPMTDLIQ
;
A
#
# COMPACT_ATOMS: atom_id res chain seq x y z
N MET A 1 -19.87 -72.75 47.93
CA MET A 1 -18.66 -72.52 47.12
C MET A 1 -18.89 -71.24 46.32
N ARG A 2 -18.07 -70.22 46.54
CA ARG A 2 -18.22 -68.87 45.98
C ARG A 2 -17.77 -68.85 44.51
N PRO A 3 -18.53 -68.27 43.54
CA PRO A 3 -17.95 -67.91 42.26
C PRO A 3 -17.40 -66.47 42.33
N TRP A 4 -16.17 -66.30 41.88
CA TRP A 4 -15.55 -65.00 41.67
C TRP A 4 -16.02 -64.45 40.31
N ALA A 5 -16.61 -63.25 40.30
CA ALA A 5 -16.88 -62.50 39.08
C ALA A 5 -15.70 -61.56 38.82
N ALA A 6 -14.99 -61.78 37.71
CA ALA A 6 -13.97 -60.87 37.23
C ALA A 6 -14.64 -59.69 36.51
N LEU A 7 -14.49 -58.48 37.04
CA LEU A 7 -14.85 -57.24 36.36
C LEU A 7 -13.76 -56.92 35.33
N VAL A 8 -14.09 -56.92 34.05
CA VAL A 8 -13.24 -56.35 32.99
C VAL A 8 -13.57 -54.85 32.89
N LEU A 9 -12.62 -54.00 33.24
CA LEU A 9 -12.72 -52.55 33.12
C LEU A 9 -12.23 -52.15 31.71
N CYS A 10 -13.13 -51.88 30.78
CA CYS A 10 -12.78 -51.24 29.50
C CYS A 10 -12.55 -49.75 29.74
N ALA A 11 -11.29 -49.32 29.75
CA ALA A 11 -10.94 -47.90 29.71
C ALA A 11 -11.21 -47.34 28.31
N PHE A 12 -12.27 -46.56 28.15
CA PHE A 12 -12.48 -45.74 26.96
C PHE A 12 -11.56 -44.52 27.04
N LEU A 13 -10.46 -44.55 26.29
CA LEU A 13 -9.65 -43.37 25.98
C LEU A 13 -10.45 -42.49 25.01
N GLY A 14 -11.19 -41.53 25.55
CA GLY A 14 -11.79 -40.47 24.76
C GLY A 14 -10.70 -39.53 24.25
N SER A 15 -10.27 -39.72 23.00
CA SER A 15 -9.51 -38.70 22.28
C SER A 15 -10.39 -37.46 22.11
N ALA A 16 -10.22 -36.48 22.98
CA ALA A 16 -10.70 -35.13 22.74
C ALA A 16 -9.89 -34.56 21.57
N CYS A 17 -10.48 -34.58 20.37
CA CYS A 17 -9.96 -33.79 19.26
C CYS A 17 -10.06 -32.31 19.66
N THR A 18 -8.94 -31.73 20.11
CA THR A 18 -8.77 -30.29 20.15
C THR A 18 -8.83 -29.79 18.71
N GLN A 19 -9.99 -29.27 18.29
CA GLN A 19 -10.09 -28.52 17.05
C GLN A 19 -9.28 -27.24 17.23
N SER A 20 -8.07 -27.22 16.65
CA SER A 20 -7.37 -25.96 16.40
C SER A 20 -8.30 -25.06 15.59
N PRO A 21 -8.52 -23.79 15.96
CA PRO A 21 -9.29 -22.89 15.14
C PRO A 21 -8.63 -22.81 13.77
N SER A 22 -9.35 -23.25 12.73
CA SER A 22 -8.91 -23.02 11.36
C SER A 22 -8.83 -21.52 11.15
N PRO A 23 -7.74 -20.96 10.59
CA PRO A 23 -7.73 -19.56 10.21
C PRO A 23 -8.91 -19.38 9.26
N SER A 24 -9.85 -18.50 9.63
CA SER A 24 -10.87 -18.07 8.70
C SER A 24 -10.14 -17.58 7.47
N SER A 25 -10.27 -18.29 6.35
CA SER A 25 -9.71 -17.87 5.07
C SER A 25 -10.42 -16.59 4.66
N SER A 26 -9.99 -15.45 5.20
CA SER A 26 -10.45 -14.16 4.74
C SER A 26 -10.15 -14.13 3.26
N GLN A 27 -11.18 -13.89 2.44
CA GLN A 27 -11.02 -13.73 1.00
C GLN A 27 -9.81 -12.83 0.73
N PRO A 28 -8.94 -13.19 -0.24
CA PRO A 28 -7.74 -12.42 -0.50
C PRO A 28 -8.10 -10.96 -0.83
N ARG A 29 -7.53 -10.00 -0.09
CA ARG A 29 -7.87 -8.58 -0.21
C ARG A 29 -7.23 -7.97 -1.47
N SER A 30 -7.95 -7.08 -2.15
CA SER A 30 -7.35 -6.12 -3.09
C SER A 30 -6.72 -4.98 -2.30
N VAL A 31 -5.47 -4.65 -2.63
CA VAL A 31 -4.69 -3.60 -1.98
C VAL A 31 -4.46 -2.48 -2.98
N PHE A 32 -4.90 -1.27 -2.63
CA PHE A 32 -4.70 -0.06 -3.41
C PHE A 32 -3.76 0.86 -2.65
N VAL A 33 -2.87 1.56 -3.35
CA VAL A 33 -1.96 2.56 -2.79
C VAL A 33 -1.99 3.79 -3.69
N ILE A 34 -2.28 4.95 -3.12
CA ILE A 34 -2.06 6.25 -3.76
C ILE A 34 -0.91 6.94 -3.01
N VAL A 35 0.07 7.44 -3.75
CA VAL A 35 1.16 8.26 -3.21
C VAL A 35 1.04 9.68 -3.76
N MET A 36 0.91 10.64 -2.85
CA MET A 36 0.84 12.08 -3.10
C MET A 36 2.19 12.73 -2.74
N GLU A 37 2.37 14.01 -3.09
CA GLU A 37 3.61 14.77 -2.95
C GLU A 37 3.46 16.05 -2.12
N ASN A 38 4.60 16.71 -1.94
CA ASN A 38 5.23 17.01 -0.66
C ASN A 38 4.49 17.96 0.25
N HIS A 39 3.79 17.40 1.24
CA HIS A 39 3.09 18.18 2.25
C HIS A 39 3.22 17.51 3.61
N SER A 40 3.49 18.35 4.63
CA SER A 40 3.41 17.90 6.02
C SER A 40 2.03 17.35 6.34
N PHE A 41 1.96 16.50 7.37
CA PHE A 41 0.70 15.94 7.88
C PHE A 41 -0.41 17.00 8.00
N ASP A 42 -0.11 18.15 8.60
CA ASP A 42 -1.12 19.16 8.91
C ASP A 42 -1.61 19.90 7.65
N GLN A 43 -0.73 20.16 6.68
CA GLN A 43 -1.12 20.75 5.39
C GLN A 43 -2.03 19.79 4.62
N ALA A 44 -1.63 18.53 4.47
CA ALA A 44 -2.42 17.51 3.79
C ALA A 44 -3.78 17.29 4.46
N ALA A 45 -3.80 17.16 5.80
CA ALA A 45 -5.02 16.93 6.57
C ALA A 45 -5.99 18.13 6.58
N SER A 46 -5.55 19.32 6.17
CA SER A 46 -6.40 20.53 6.11
C SER A 46 -7.30 20.60 4.87
N ALA A 47 -7.03 19.80 3.84
CA ALA A 47 -7.80 19.82 2.60
C ALA A 47 -9.20 19.20 2.81
N PRO A 48 -10.31 19.77 2.28
CA PRO A 48 -11.66 19.38 2.68
C PRO A 48 -12.03 17.90 2.47
N PHE A 49 -11.64 17.31 1.34
CA PHE A 49 -11.91 15.89 1.10
C PHE A 49 -11.00 15.02 1.96
N THR A 50 -9.71 15.32 1.99
CA THR A 50 -8.72 14.60 2.81
C THR A 50 -9.08 14.63 4.29
N SER A 51 -9.50 15.77 4.83
CA SER A 51 -9.95 15.92 6.22
C SER A 51 -11.19 15.07 6.51
N SER A 52 -12.07 14.87 5.51
CA SER A 52 -13.23 13.98 5.64
C SER A 52 -12.83 12.50 5.73
N LEU A 53 -11.73 12.11 5.09
CA LEU A 53 -11.16 10.77 5.22
C LEU A 53 -10.50 10.60 6.59
N VAL A 54 -9.71 11.58 7.04
CA VAL A 54 -9.11 11.63 8.39
C VAL A 54 -10.19 11.43 9.45
N ALA A 55 -11.32 12.12 9.36
CA ALA A 55 -12.39 12.02 10.35
C ALA A 55 -13.14 10.67 10.34
N LYS A 56 -13.02 9.87 9.28
CA LYS A 56 -13.84 8.67 9.05
C LYS A 56 -13.07 7.36 9.16
N TYR A 57 -11.80 7.34 8.78
CA TYR A 57 -11.04 6.12 8.52
C TYR A 57 -9.84 5.96 9.46
N GLY A 58 -8.95 5.03 9.15
CA GLY A 58 -7.70 4.81 9.88
C GLY A 58 -6.68 5.91 9.59
N VAL A 59 -6.04 6.45 10.62
CA VAL A 59 -4.99 7.48 10.51
C VAL A 59 -3.75 7.05 11.30
N ALA A 60 -2.59 7.03 10.64
CA ALA A 60 -1.30 6.91 11.32
C ALA A 60 -0.81 8.31 11.70
N GLU A 61 -1.00 8.70 12.97
CA GLU A 61 -0.71 10.06 13.45
C GLU A 61 0.79 10.33 13.67
N ASN A 62 1.58 9.25 13.72
CA ASN A 62 3.03 9.24 13.95
C ASN A 62 3.74 8.44 12.83
N TYR A 63 3.52 8.86 11.58
CA TYR A 63 4.11 8.26 10.40
C TYR A 63 5.16 9.20 9.78
N HIS A 64 6.36 8.68 9.53
CA HIS A 64 7.47 9.45 8.99
C HIS A 64 7.98 8.87 7.67
N ALA A 65 8.16 9.74 6.68
CA ALA A 65 8.95 9.44 5.50
C ALA A 65 10.42 9.22 5.89
N VAL A 66 11.15 8.42 5.10
CA VAL A 66 12.45 7.87 5.52
C VAL A 66 13.65 8.63 4.95
N ALA A 67 13.41 9.51 4.00
CA ALA A 67 14.44 10.24 3.28
C ALA A 67 13.93 11.57 2.73
N HIS A 68 14.86 12.32 2.15
CA HIS A 68 14.62 13.49 1.31
C HIS A 68 15.74 13.51 0.26
N PRO A 69 15.48 13.73 -1.04
CA PRO A 69 14.18 14.03 -1.67
C PRO A 69 13.31 12.79 -2.00
N SER A 70 12.27 12.96 -2.82
CA SER A 70 11.20 12.00 -3.14
C SER A 70 11.66 10.61 -3.58
N VAL A 71 12.56 10.48 -4.56
CA VAL A 71 12.91 9.17 -5.17
C VAL A 71 13.33 8.12 -4.13
N PRO A 72 14.24 8.40 -3.18
CA PRO A 72 14.51 7.53 -2.05
C PRO A 72 13.28 6.98 -1.30
N ASN A 73 12.22 7.78 -1.14
CA ASN A 73 10.98 7.38 -0.46
C ASN A 73 10.14 6.42 -1.32
N TYR A 74 9.97 6.69 -2.61
CA TYR A 74 9.32 5.76 -3.55
C TYR A 74 10.03 4.40 -3.62
N LEU A 75 11.37 4.40 -3.58
CA LEU A 75 12.16 3.18 -3.53
C LEU A 75 12.00 2.44 -2.20
N ALA A 76 11.94 3.17 -1.08
CA ALA A 76 11.68 2.60 0.23
C ALA A 76 10.29 1.93 0.30
N LEU A 77 9.26 2.58 -0.24
CA LEU A 77 7.89 2.07 -0.33
C LEU A 77 7.74 0.81 -1.19
N THR A 78 8.68 0.53 -2.10
CA THR A 78 8.57 -0.57 -3.06
C THR A 78 9.64 -1.65 -2.96
N SER A 79 10.76 -1.39 -2.28
CA SER A 79 11.86 -2.37 -2.12
C SER A 79 12.35 -2.53 -0.69
N GLY A 80 11.86 -1.71 0.25
CA GLY A 80 12.36 -1.69 1.62
C GLY A 80 13.78 -1.11 1.70
N SER A 81 14.21 -0.31 0.73
CA SER A 81 15.55 0.29 0.68
C SER A 81 15.53 1.61 -0.09
N THR A 82 16.28 2.60 0.38
CA THR A 82 16.55 3.83 -0.39
C THR A 82 17.64 3.61 -1.45
N TRP A 83 18.26 2.43 -1.46
CA TRP A 83 19.43 2.10 -2.30
C TRP A 83 20.62 3.06 -2.14
N GLY A 84 20.66 3.79 -1.01
CA GLY A 84 21.67 4.82 -0.76
C GLY A 84 21.51 6.07 -1.63
N MET A 85 20.39 6.23 -2.33
CA MET A 85 20.09 7.40 -3.13
C MET A 85 19.85 8.63 -2.24
N ARG A 86 20.28 9.78 -2.75
CA ARG A 86 20.25 11.08 -2.06
C ARG A 86 19.82 12.22 -2.99
N ASP A 87 19.28 11.85 -4.16
CA ASP A 87 18.86 12.71 -5.25
C ASP A 87 17.70 12.04 -5.99
N ASP A 88 16.98 12.81 -6.81
CA ASP A 88 15.91 12.32 -7.70
C ASP A 88 16.44 11.82 -9.05
N GLY A 89 17.72 11.45 -9.09
CA GLY A 89 18.35 10.98 -10.31
C GLY A 89 17.96 9.54 -10.64
N TYR A 90 17.59 9.27 -11.89
CA TYR A 90 17.32 7.89 -12.32
C TYR A 90 18.57 6.99 -12.23
N ARG A 91 18.39 5.78 -11.70
CA ARG A 91 19.43 4.74 -11.62
C ARG A 91 18.81 3.37 -11.90
N VAL A 92 19.57 2.52 -12.60
CA VAL A 92 19.18 1.12 -12.78
C VAL A 92 19.51 0.34 -11.51
N LEU A 93 18.50 -0.24 -10.90
CA LEU A 93 18.58 -1.03 -9.68
C LEU A 93 18.36 -2.53 -9.97
N PRO A 94 18.84 -3.44 -9.12
CA PRO A 94 18.47 -4.85 -9.18
C PRO A 94 16.95 -5.07 -9.07
N LYS A 95 16.42 -6.11 -9.72
CA LYS A 95 15.01 -6.54 -9.60
C LYS A 95 14.75 -7.17 -8.22
N ARG A 96 14.66 -6.32 -7.20
CA ARG A 96 14.40 -6.67 -5.79
C ARG A 96 13.37 -5.70 -5.22
N ASP A 97 12.20 -5.74 -5.82
CA ASP A 97 11.08 -4.86 -5.53
C ASP A 97 9.77 -5.64 -5.45
N LEU A 98 8.74 -5.00 -4.90
CA LEU A 98 7.41 -5.55 -4.72
C LEU A 98 6.81 -6.03 -6.06
N GLY A 99 6.97 -5.27 -7.15
CA GLY A 99 6.45 -5.68 -8.46
C GLY A 99 7.11 -6.97 -8.96
N SER A 100 8.42 -7.11 -8.80
CA SER A 100 9.14 -8.36 -9.10
C SER A 100 8.66 -9.54 -8.24
N GLN A 101 8.46 -9.30 -6.94
CA GLN A 101 7.98 -10.30 -5.98
C GLN A 101 6.57 -10.79 -6.30
N LEU A 102 5.65 -9.86 -6.59
CA LEU A 102 4.27 -10.17 -6.97
C LEU A 102 4.21 -10.93 -8.30
N THR A 103 5.05 -10.57 -9.26
CA THR A 103 5.18 -11.30 -10.52
C THR A 103 5.62 -12.74 -10.28
N THR A 104 6.65 -12.97 -9.46
CA THR A 104 7.11 -14.32 -9.10
C THR A 104 6.03 -15.12 -8.36
N ALA A 105 5.25 -14.47 -7.50
CA ALA A 105 4.14 -15.08 -6.78
C ALA A 105 2.87 -15.29 -7.63
N SER A 106 2.88 -14.89 -8.91
CA SER A 106 1.68 -14.88 -9.77
C SER A 106 0.51 -14.08 -9.19
N ILE A 107 0.79 -13.04 -8.41
CA ILE A 107 -0.19 -12.09 -7.90
C ILE A 107 -0.34 -10.97 -8.92
N SER A 108 -1.56 -10.73 -9.39
CA SER A 108 -1.82 -9.67 -10.37
C SER A 108 -1.56 -8.29 -9.78
N TRP A 109 -0.78 -7.48 -10.48
CA TRP A 109 -0.48 -6.12 -10.05
C TRP A 109 -0.38 -5.16 -11.24
N ARG A 110 -0.71 -3.90 -10.99
CA ARG A 110 -0.54 -2.79 -11.93
C ARG A 110 -0.06 -1.56 -11.17
N ALA A 111 0.74 -0.74 -11.84
CA ALA A 111 1.10 0.59 -11.40
C ALA A 111 0.57 1.60 -12.42
N TYR A 112 -0.37 2.43 -11.99
CA TYR A 112 -1.07 3.41 -12.80
C TYR A 112 -0.42 4.77 -12.60
N MET A 113 0.08 5.34 -13.69
CA MET A 113 0.84 6.58 -13.67
C MET A 113 0.09 7.62 -14.49
N GLU A 114 -0.29 8.74 -13.89
CA GLU A 114 -0.90 9.84 -14.62
C GLU A 114 0.14 10.54 -15.51
N GLY A 115 -0.28 11.01 -16.69
CA GLY A 115 0.63 11.62 -17.67
C GLY A 115 1.58 10.64 -18.38
N LEU A 116 1.65 9.36 -17.98
CA LEU A 116 2.46 8.36 -18.68
C LEU A 116 1.97 8.21 -20.13
N GLY A 117 2.83 8.58 -21.07
CA GLY A 117 2.56 8.56 -22.50
C GLY A 117 3.20 7.39 -23.23
N SER A 118 3.05 7.39 -24.55
CA SER A 118 3.62 6.35 -25.44
C SER A 118 5.15 6.36 -25.50
N ALA A 119 5.80 7.44 -25.01
CA ALA A 119 7.25 7.51 -24.87
C ALA A 119 7.80 6.64 -23.72
N GLY A 120 6.92 6.09 -22.88
CA GLY A 120 7.25 5.13 -21.83
C GLY A 120 7.77 5.77 -20.54
N CYS A 121 8.16 4.93 -19.58
CA CYS A 121 8.44 5.35 -18.19
C CYS A 121 9.52 6.44 -18.03
N LEU A 122 10.51 6.51 -18.93
CA LEU A 122 11.66 7.41 -18.76
C LEU A 122 11.61 8.67 -19.65
N ASN A 123 10.80 8.64 -20.71
CA ASN A 123 10.77 9.69 -21.72
C ASN A 123 9.40 10.36 -21.87
N SER A 124 8.40 9.95 -21.07
CA SER A 124 7.12 10.65 -21.04
C SER A 124 7.32 12.07 -20.49
N PRO A 125 6.69 13.08 -21.10
CA PRO A 125 6.92 14.47 -20.72
C PRO A 125 6.19 14.85 -19.44
N VAL A 126 6.62 15.96 -18.84
CA VAL A 126 5.86 16.70 -17.81
C VAL A 126 4.41 16.90 -18.31
N PRO A 127 3.39 16.71 -17.44
CA PRO A 127 3.48 16.66 -15.98
C PRO A 127 3.84 15.29 -15.37
N TYR A 128 4.05 14.24 -16.18
CA TYR A 128 4.54 12.97 -15.64
C TYR A 128 5.98 13.10 -15.14
N ASP A 129 6.24 12.47 -13.99
CA ASP A 129 7.57 12.37 -13.41
C ASP A 129 8.09 10.92 -13.39
N PRO A 130 9.19 10.59 -14.10
CA PRO A 130 9.89 9.32 -13.95
C PRO A 130 10.33 9.03 -12.50
N GLY A 131 10.62 10.07 -11.71
CA GLY A 131 11.00 9.99 -10.30
C GLY A 131 9.94 9.32 -9.42
N HIS A 132 8.67 9.62 -9.67
CA HIS A 132 7.54 9.11 -8.88
C HIS A 132 7.09 7.70 -9.34
N ASN A 133 7.80 7.10 -10.30
CA ASN A 133 7.56 5.75 -10.79
C ASN A 133 8.71 4.80 -10.39
N PRO A 134 8.71 4.26 -9.15
CA PRO A 134 9.80 3.41 -8.67
C PRO A 134 9.97 2.14 -9.49
N PHE A 135 8.89 1.61 -10.07
CA PHE A 135 8.93 0.37 -10.83
C PHE A 135 9.78 0.45 -12.11
N ALA A 136 10.05 1.67 -12.60
CA ALA A 136 10.94 1.88 -13.74
C ALA A 136 12.43 1.71 -13.40
N TYR A 137 12.80 1.80 -12.12
CA TYR A 137 14.20 1.73 -11.66
C TYR A 137 14.71 0.28 -11.66
N TYR A 138 13.82 -0.69 -11.42
CA TYR A 138 14.23 -2.08 -11.19
C TYR A 138 14.41 -2.86 -12.50
N GLY A 139 15.65 -3.26 -12.76
CA GLY A 139 16.03 -4.08 -13.91
C GLY A 139 16.16 -3.33 -15.23
N GLY A 140 16.15 -2.00 -15.20
CA GLY A 140 16.55 -1.14 -16.31
C GLY A 140 15.58 -1.10 -17.49
N GLN A 141 14.33 -1.50 -17.27
CA GLN A 141 13.28 -1.48 -18.29
C GLN A 141 11.93 -1.15 -17.64
N CYS A 142 11.10 -0.40 -18.37
CA CYS A 142 9.72 -0.12 -17.97
C CYS A 142 8.93 -1.44 -17.99
N PRO A 143 8.42 -1.93 -16.83
CA PRO A 143 7.67 -3.18 -16.80
C PRO A 143 6.29 -2.99 -17.47
N SER A 144 5.79 -4.03 -18.12
CA SER A 144 4.46 -4.00 -18.78
C SER A 144 3.28 -3.78 -17.82
N ASN A 145 3.52 -3.93 -16.52
CA ASN A 145 2.55 -3.68 -15.45
C ASN A 145 2.42 -2.19 -15.11
N VAL A 146 3.38 -1.36 -15.53
CA VAL A 146 3.27 0.10 -15.46
C VAL A 146 2.46 0.56 -16.67
N VAL A 147 1.33 1.22 -16.41
CA VAL A 147 0.35 1.63 -17.42
C VAL A 147 -0.14 3.05 -17.17
N PRO A 148 -0.68 3.74 -18.19
CA PRO A 148 -1.30 5.05 -18.00
C PRO A 148 -2.48 4.98 -17.04
N LEU A 149 -2.69 6.02 -16.22
CA LEU A 149 -3.82 6.13 -15.28
C LEU A 149 -5.18 5.92 -15.96
N THR A 150 -5.32 6.29 -17.23
CA THR A 150 -6.55 6.11 -18.02
C THR A 150 -7.01 4.65 -18.12
N ALA A 151 -6.13 3.68 -17.88
CA ALA A 151 -6.49 2.26 -17.83
C ALA A 151 -7.22 1.84 -16.53
N LEU A 152 -7.10 2.62 -15.44
CA LEU A 152 -7.60 2.24 -14.11
C LEU A 152 -9.11 1.98 -14.10
N SER A 153 -9.91 2.86 -14.69
CA SER A 153 -11.37 2.73 -14.68
C SER A 153 -11.85 1.43 -15.35
N GLY A 154 -11.21 1.01 -16.44
CA GLY A 154 -11.49 -0.25 -17.13
C GLY A 154 -11.15 -1.47 -16.26
N ASP A 155 -10.00 -1.45 -15.60
CA ASP A 155 -9.57 -2.52 -14.70
C ASP A 155 -10.43 -2.59 -13.41
N LEU A 156 -10.89 -1.44 -12.88
CA LEU A 156 -11.82 -1.38 -11.75
C LEU A 156 -13.22 -1.93 -12.09
N ALA A 157 -13.68 -1.74 -13.33
CA ALA A 157 -14.95 -2.27 -13.81
C ALA A 157 -14.87 -3.77 -14.20
N GLY A 158 -13.67 -4.24 -14.55
CA GLY A 158 -13.41 -5.61 -14.97
C GLY A 158 -12.62 -6.42 -13.95
N SER A 159 -11.41 -6.85 -14.34
CA SER A 159 -10.53 -7.68 -13.51
C SER A 159 -9.52 -6.82 -12.77
N THR A 160 -9.94 -6.25 -11.65
CA THR A 160 -9.07 -5.41 -10.82
C THR A 160 -7.86 -6.21 -10.32
N PRO A 161 -6.63 -5.68 -10.47
CA PRO A 161 -5.44 -6.31 -9.91
C PRO A 161 -5.55 -6.53 -8.39
N ARG A 162 -4.84 -7.53 -7.87
CA ARG A 162 -4.73 -7.75 -6.43
C ARG A 162 -3.93 -6.65 -5.74
N PHE A 163 -2.95 -6.08 -6.44
CA PHE A 163 -2.22 -4.89 -6.00
C PHE A 163 -2.29 -3.79 -7.05
N THR A 164 -2.74 -2.61 -6.64
CA THR A 164 -2.89 -1.43 -7.47
C THR A 164 -2.10 -0.29 -6.85
N TRP A 165 -1.04 0.15 -7.53
CA TRP A 165 -0.30 1.36 -7.20
C TRP A 165 -0.76 2.51 -8.09
N ILE A 166 -0.96 3.70 -7.55
CA ILE A 166 -1.42 4.88 -8.29
C ILE A 166 -0.53 6.06 -7.89
N THR A 167 0.00 6.74 -8.90
CA THR A 167 0.77 7.98 -8.75
C THR A 167 0.16 9.05 -9.67
N PRO A 168 -0.27 10.19 -9.12
CA PRO A 168 -0.74 11.33 -9.91
C PRO A 168 0.42 12.00 -10.66
N ASP A 169 0.10 12.93 -11.55
CA ASP A 169 1.10 13.77 -12.17
C ASP A 169 1.52 14.91 -11.23
N ARG A 170 2.57 15.65 -11.58
CA ARG A 170 3.12 16.72 -10.72
C ARG A 170 2.13 17.82 -10.34
N CYS A 171 1.00 17.96 -11.03
CA CYS A 171 -0.03 18.89 -10.63
C CYS A 171 -0.96 18.23 -9.61
N HIS A 172 -1.47 17.04 -9.91
CA HIS A 172 -2.45 16.38 -9.06
C HIS A 172 -1.84 15.76 -7.79
N ASP A 173 -0.55 15.46 -7.78
CA ASP A 173 0.17 15.05 -6.57
C ASP A 173 0.47 16.22 -5.62
N THR A 174 0.18 17.45 -6.07
CA THR A 174 0.37 18.74 -5.38
C THR A 174 1.79 19.28 -5.33
N HIS A 175 2.72 18.72 -6.12
CA HIS A 175 4.08 19.25 -6.24
C HIS A 175 4.11 20.63 -6.92
N ASP A 176 3.45 20.78 -8.07
CA ASP A 176 3.46 22.00 -8.90
C ASP A 176 2.17 22.83 -8.77
N CYS A 177 1.10 22.23 -8.25
CA CYS A 177 -0.22 22.84 -8.15
C CYS A 177 -0.71 22.95 -6.70
N ARG A 178 -1.77 23.75 -6.50
CA ARG A 178 -2.34 23.98 -5.18
C ARG A 178 -2.94 22.70 -4.60
N VAL A 179 -2.86 22.54 -3.28
CA VAL A 179 -3.49 21.44 -2.51
C VAL A 179 -4.95 21.18 -2.92
N SER A 180 -5.74 22.22 -3.20
CA SER A 180 -7.14 22.06 -3.62
C SER A 180 -7.32 21.29 -4.94
N VAL A 181 -6.35 21.40 -5.86
CA VAL A 181 -6.37 20.67 -7.14
C VAL A 181 -6.13 19.17 -6.90
N GLY A 182 -5.13 18.82 -6.09
CA GLY A 182 -4.88 17.44 -5.71
C GLY A 182 -5.99 16.85 -4.83
N ASP A 183 -6.60 17.62 -3.93
CA ASP A 183 -7.73 17.17 -3.12
C ASP A 183 -8.98 16.87 -3.97
N ASP A 184 -9.25 17.68 -5.00
CA ASP A 184 -10.31 17.43 -5.98
C ASP A 184 -10.04 16.20 -6.85
N TRP A 185 -8.79 15.96 -7.22
CA TRP A 185 -8.36 14.75 -7.94
C TRP A 185 -8.49 13.51 -7.04
N LEU A 186 -7.99 13.58 -5.81
CA LEU A 186 -8.03 12.49 -4.83
C LEU A 186 -9.49 12.11 -4.54
N ARG A 187 -10.41 13.08 -4.44
CA ARG A 187 -11.85 12.82 -4.30
C ARG A 187 -12.39 11.96 -5.44
N GLN A 188 -11.98 12.22 -6.68
CA GLN A 188 -12.44 11.47 -7.85
C GLN A 188 -11.89 10.05 -7.86
N GLU A 189 -10.57 9.90 -7.70
CA GLU A 189 -9.90 8.59 -7.72
C GLU A 189 -10.34 7.69 -6.57
N VAL A 190 -10.37 8.22 -5.34
CA VAL A 190 -10.88 7.48 -4.17
C VAL A 190 -12.35 7.12 -4.37
N GLY A 191 -13.15 8.00 -4.98
CA GLY A 191 -14.54 7.73 -5.35
C GLY A 191 -14.67 6.53 -6.30
N MET A 192 -13.85 6.48 -7.35
CA MET A 192 -13.84 5.35 -8.29
C MET A 192 -13.41 4.04 -7.63
N ILE A 193 -12.33 4.07 -6.84
CA ILE A 193 -11.82 2.88 -6.13
C ILE A 193 -12.87 2.34 -5.17
N THR A 194 -13.44 3.19 -4.32
CA THR A 194 -14.44 2.77 -3.30
C THR A 194 -15.78 2.35 -3.92
N ALA A 195 -16.09 2.78 -5.14
CA ALA A 195 -17.22 2.30 -5.92
C ALA A 195 -17.00 0.90 -6.54
N SER A 196 -15.75 0.47 -6.71
CA SER A 196 -15.41 -0.80 -7.37
C SER A 196 -15.85 -2.03 -6.57
N ALA A 197 -16.08 -3.14 -7.28
CA ALA A 197 -16.39 -4.43 -6.65
C ALA A 197 -15.21 -4.95 -5.80
N ALA A 198 -13.98 -4.73 -6.26
CA ALA A 198 -12.75 -5.15 -5.58
C ALA A 198 -12.60 -4.49 -4.20
N TRP A 199 -12.85 -3.18 -4.10
CA TRP A 199 -12.82 -2.51 -2.80
C TRP A 199 -13.96 -2.99 -1.90
N LYS A 200 -15.20 -3.06 -2.41
CA LYS A 200 -16.37 -3.52 -1.64
C LYS A 200 -16.23 -4.96 -1.14
N SER A 201 -15.51 -5.80 -1.87
CA SER A 201 -15.20 -7.19 -1.51
C SER A 201 -13.96 -7.29 -0.61
N ASN A 202 -13.94 -6.56 0.51
CA ASN A 202 -12.88 -6.58 1.52
C ASN A 202 -11.52 -5.99 1.06
N GLY A 203 -11.52 -5.02 0.14
CA GLY A 203 -10.31 -4.30 -0.25
C GLY A 203 -9.86 -3.27 0.79
N VAL A 204 -8.62 -2.80 0.64
CA VAL A 204 -8.04 -1.73 1.46
C VAL A 204 -7.30 -0.75 0.56
N LEU A 205 -7.52 0.54 0.80
CA LEU A 205 -6.81 1.62 0.14
C LEU A 205 -5.91 2.33 1.16
N PHE A 206 -4.64 2.43 0.84
CA PHE A 206 -3.68 3.28 1.53
C PHE A 206 -3.49 4.57 0.75
N ILE A 207 -3.48 5.70 1.44
CA ILE A 207 -3.14 7.00 0.86
C ILE A 207 -2.00 7.53 1.73
N THR A 208 -0.86 7.83 1.13
CA THR A 208 0.31 8.38 1.82
C THR A 208 0.88 9.54 1.01
N TRP A 209 1.68 10.35 1.68
CA TRP A 209 2.61 11.27 1.04
C TRP A 209 4.01 10.65 1.12
N ASP A 210 4.86 10.94 0.15
CA ASP A 210 6.22 10.39 0.07
C ASP A 210 7.21 11.17 0.95
N GLU A 211 7.02 12.47 1.13
CA GLU A 211 7.74 13.30 2.08
C GLU A 211 6.97 14.57 2.45
N ASP A 212 7.46 15.31 3.45
CA ASP A 212 6.94 16.64 3.75
C ASP A 212 7.63 17.73 2.93
N ASP A 213 7.31 18.99 3.22
CA ASP A 213 7.86 20.17 2.53
C ASP A 213 9.26 20.58 3.04
N GLY A 214 10.04 19.63 3.57
CA GLY A 214 11.34 19.86 4.23
C GLY A 214 11.20 20.42 5.65
N SER A 215 10.04 20.19 6.27
CA SER A 215 9.69 20.70 7.60
C SER A 215 9.43 19.56 8.59
N ALA A 216 8.52 19.76 9.55
CA ALA A 216 7.83 18.81 10.42
C ALA A 216 8.44 17.41 10.74
N ASP A 217 9.76 17.29 10.84
CA ASP A 217 10.49 16.04 11.03
C ASP A 217 10.11 14.93 10.02
N ASN A 218 9.78 15.32 8.78
CA ASN A 218 9.31 14.42 7.71
C ASN A 218 8.05 13.62 8.07
N ARG A 219 7.19 14.21 8.93
CA ARG A 219 5.92 13.61 9.34
C ARG A 219 4.86 13.84 8.28
N VAL A 220 4.44 12.74 7.65
CA VAL A 220 3.50 12.75 6.52
C VAL A 220 2.17 12.11 6.88
N LEU A 221 1.10 12.54 6.22
CA LEU A 221 -0.22 11.92 6.40
C LEU A 221 -0.20 10.50 5.82
N THR A 222 -0.78 9.54 6.54
CA THR A 222 -1.05 8.20 6.01
C THR A 222 -2.39 7.69 6.50
N LEU A 223 -3.24 7.33 5.54
CA LEU A 223 -4.62 6.90 5.76
C LEU A 223 -4.81 5.43 5.38
N VAL A 224 -5.68 4.74 6.11
CA VAL A 224 -6.14 3.38 5.83
C VAL A 224 -7.64 3.39 5.63
N VAL A 225 -8.08 3.18 4.39
CA VAL A 225 -9.48 3.29 3.96
C VAL A 225 -10.03 1.91 3.56
N ALA A 226 -10.95 1.38 4.36
CA ALA A 226 -11.54 0.05 4.17
C ALA A 226 -13.08 0.05 4.32
N PRO A 227 -13.80 -0.90 3.68
CA PRO A 227 -15.26 -1.00 3.79
C PRO A 227 -15.73 -1.22 5.23
N GLY A 228 -16.77 -0.49 5.64
CA GLY A 228 -17.39 -0.65 6.96
C GLY A 228 -16.53 -0.22 8.15
N MET A 229 -15.33 0.30 7.91
CA MET A 229 -14.45 0.84 8.94
C MET A 229 -15.01 2.16 9.49
N GLY A 230 -14.94 2.31 10.82
CA GLY A 230 -15.09 3.59 11.51
C GLY A 230 -13.73 4.20 11.85
N HIS A 231 -13.73 5.41 12.39
CA HIS A 231 -12.49 6.12 12.71
C HIS A 231 -11.58 5.32 13.64
N LYS A 232 -10.29 5.25 13.28
CA LYS A 232 -9.22 4.68 14.09
C LYS A 232 -7.98 5.54 13.96
N SER A 233 -7.23 5.71 15.04
CA SER A 233 -5.93 6.34 14.99
C SER A 233 -4.87 5.51 15.70
N SER A 234 -3.62 5.68 15.27
CA SER A 234 -2.46 5.05 15.88
C SER A 234 -1.31 6.03 16.01
N GLN A 235 -0.72 6.04 17.20
CA GLN A 235 0.45 6.85 17.57
C GLN A 235 1.75 6.04 17.55
N LYS A 236 1.69 4.78 17.12
CA LYS A 236 2.90 3.97 16.92
C LYS A 236 3.78 4.61 15.86
N ASN A 237 5.09 4.51 16.06
CA ASN A 237 6.06 5.00 15.10
C ASN A 237 6.02 4.13 13.83
N TYR A 238 5.57 4.71 12.73
CA TYR A 238 5.48 4.07 11.43
C TYR A 238 6.34 4.80 10.40
N THR A 239 6.78 4.07 9.38
CA THR A 239 7.50 4.64 8.24
C THR A 239 7.04 4.00 6.93
N HIS A 240 7.61 4.40 5.80
CA HIS A 240 7.43 3.72 4.52
C HIS A 240 7.71 2.22 4.57
N TYR A 241 8.64 1.78 5.42
CA TYR A 241 8.90 0.36 5.63
C TYR A 241 7.76 -0.34 6.36
N SER A 242 7.06 0.33 7.27
CA SER A 242 5.85 -0.18 7.92
C SER A 242 4.70 -0.35 6.94
N LEU A 243 4.52 0.61 6.01
CA LEU A 243 3.51 0.49 4.96
C LEU A 243 3.83 -0.66 4.01
N LEU A 244 5.07 -0.78 3.55
CA LEU A 244 5.48 -1.91 2.69
C LEU A 244 5.29 -3.26 3.41
N ALA A 245 5.73 -3.39 4.66
CA ALA A 245 5.54 -4.60 5.47
C ALA A 245 4.06 -5.00 5.56
N THR A 246 3.19 -4.00 5.72
CA THR A 246 1.74 -4.19 5.77
C THR A 246 1.17 -4.70 4.45
N ILE A 247 1.60 -4.12 3.33
CA ILE A 247 1.18 -4.52 1.98
C ILE A 247 1.62 -5.96 1.69
N GLU A 248 2.88 -6.29 2.00
CA GLU A 248 3.45 -7.62 1.80
C GLU A 248 2.71 -8.68 2.62
N ASP A 249 2.41 -8.39 3.89
CA ASP A 249 1.61 -9.27 4.76
C ASP A 249 0.20 -9.51 4.18
N LEU A 250 -0.47 -8.46 3.69
CA LEU A 250 -1.81 -8.55 3.11
C LEU A 250 -1.85 -9.33 1.79
N LEU A 251 -0.76 -9.28 1.02
CA LEU A 251 -0.62 -10.00 -0.24
C LEU A 251 -0.05 -11.41 -0.05
N GLY A 252 0.43 -11.74 1.15
CA GLY A 252 0.96 -13.07 1.49
C GLY A 252 2.33 -13.35 0.88
N VAL A 253 3.16 -12.30 0.75
CA VAL A 253 4.54 -12.39 0.25
C VAL A 253 5.55 -12.06 1.36
N GLY A 254 6.82 -12.43 1.17
CA GLY A 254 7.86 -12.17 2.16
C GLY A 254 8.19 -10.68 2.27
N ARG A 255 8.65 -10.20 3.43
CA ARG A 255 8.99 -8.78 3.56
C ARG A 255 10.34 -8.43 2.97
N LEU A 256 10.42 -7.36 2.17
CA LEU A 256 11.61 -6.90 1.49
C LEU A 256 12.43 -5.91 2.35
N GLY A 257 13.75 -5.99 2.27
CA GLY A 257 14.66 -4.99 2.86
C GLY A 257 14.36 -4.68 4.33
N GLU A 258 14.33 -3.39 4.67
CA GLU A 258 14.01 -2.90 6.01
C GLU A 258 12.55 -3.17 6.44
N ALA A 259 11.64 -3.45 5.51
CA ALA A 259 10.27 -3.86 5.86
C ALA A 259 10.24 -5.16 6.67
N ALA A 260 11.26 -6.02 6.53
CA ALA A 260 11.40 -7.24 7.33
C ALA A 260 11.51 -6.98 8.84
N ASN A 261 12.01 -5.81 9.24
CA ASN A 261 12.18 -5.40 10.63
C ASN A 261 11.14 -4.36 11.07
N ALA A 262 10.31 -3.86 10.15
CA ALA A 262 9.33 -2.83 10.44
C ALA A 262 8.08 -3.40 11.15
N THR A 263 7.48 -2.58 12.00
CA THR A 263 6.17 -2.90 12.60
C THR A 263 5.07 -2.62 11.58
N PRO A 264 4.25 -3.63 11.17
CA PRO A 264 3.16 -3.41 10.23
C PRO A 264 1.98 -2.70 10.90
N MET A 265 1.21 -1.95 10.11
CA MET A 265 0.09 -1.09 10.50
C MET A 265 -1.20 -1.86 10.80
N THR A 266 -1.08 -3.06 11.37
CA THR A 266 -2.18 -4.02 11.58
C THR A 266 -3.29 -3.48 12.48
N ASP A 267 -2.98 -2.56 13.40
CA ASP A 267 -3.96 -1.94 14.29
C ASP A 267 -4.93 -0.97 13.58
N LEU A 268 -4.55 -0.49 12.40
CA LEU A 268 -5.37 0.39 11.55
C LEU A 268 -6.22 -0.37 10.52
N ILE A 269 -6.04 -1.69 10.36
CA ILE A 269 -6.69 -2.50 9.31
C ILE A 269 -7.76 -3.45 9.86
N GLN A 270 -7.64 -3.85 11.13
CA GLN A 270 -8.59 -4.73 11.81
C GLN A 270 -9.93 -4.06 12.09
#